data_AF-A0A7Z8QCR8-F1
#
_entry.id   AF-A0A7Z8QCR8-F1
#
_cell.length_a   1.000
_cell.length_b   1.000
_cell.length_c   1.000
_cell.angle_alpha   90.00
_cell.angle_beta   90.00
_cell.angle_gamma   90.00
#
_symmetry.space_group_name_H-M   'P 1'
#
loop_
_entity.id
_entity.type
_entity.pdbx_description
1 polymer ?
#
loop_
_entity_poly.entity_id
_entity_poly.type
_entity_poly.pdbx_seq_one_letter_code
_entity_poly.pdbx_strand_id
1 'polypeptide(L)'
;MAQLKKDQLLLKVSYDPLAINLGATLADTSDAAWPESVRKTWPFFMMGASQMWLAQVQKMKQDTQESSILELRYQTIQRKMTELWQEQGQHALVHHLSALYAYQPVLMRF
;
A
#
# COMPACT_ATOMS: atom_id res chain seq x y z
N MET A 1 -1.90 -19.32 5.92
CA MET A 1 -1.99 -20.18 4.72
C MET A 1 -2.79 -21.46 4.98
N ALA A 2 -2.46 -22.28 5.99
CA ALA A 2 -3.17 -23.55 6.25
C ALA A 2 -4.69 -23.37 6.50
N GLN A 3 -5.07 -22.38 7.32
CA GLN A 3 -6.48 -22.07 7.60
C GLN A 3 -7.24 -21.58 6.36
N LEU A 4 -6.66 -20.65 5.59
CA LEU A 4 -7.27 -20.13 4.35
C LEU A 4 -7.48 -21.19 3.27
N LYS A 5 -6.58 -22.18 3.18
CA LYS A 5 -6.74 -23.34 2.30
C LYS A 5 -7.86 -24.26 2.79
N LYS A 6 -7.91 -24.50 4.11
CA LYS A 6 -8.95 -25.31 4.75
C LYS A 6 -10.35 -24.72 4.53
N ASP A 7 -10.45 -23.40 4.60
CA ASP A 7 -11.72 -22.68 4.46
C ASP A 7 -12.10 -22.40 2.99
N GLN A 8 -11.35 -22.93 2.02
CA GLN A 8 -11.55 -22.74 0.56
C GLN A 8 -11.59 -21.27 0.10
N LEU A 9 -10.94 -20.36 0.83
CA LEU A 9 -10.90 -18.92 0.53
C LEU A 9 -9.76 -18.53 -0.43
N LEU A 10 -8.96 -19.49 -0.91
CA LEU A 10 -7.81 -19.25 -1.79
C LEU A 10 -8.09 -19.77 -3.21
N LEU A 11 -8.13 -18.85 -4.17
CA LEU A 11 -8.32 -19.19 -5.58
C LEU A 11 -7.01 -19.64 -6.26
N LYS A 12 -5.90 -18.97 -5.95
CA LYS A 12 -4.59 -19.26 -6.53
C LYS A 12 -3.48 -18.72 -5.63
N VAL A 13 -2.34 -19.40 -5.62
CA VAL A 13 -1.08 -18.90 -5.04
C VAL A 13 -0.02 -18.98 -6.12
N SER A 14 0.60 -17.85 -6.45
CA SER A 14 1.72 -17.74 -7.38
C SER A 14 2.93 -17.20 -6.65
N TYR A 15 4.11 -17.69 -7.03
CA TYR A 15 5.39 -17.19 -6.55
C TYR A 15 6.23 -16.90 -7.79
N ASP A 16 6.86 -15.73 -7.82
CA ASP A 16 7.94 -15.49 -8.76
C ASP A 16 9.23 -16.03 -8.14
N PRO A 17 9.99 -16.89 -8.86
CA PRO A 17 11.28 -17.32 -8.39
C PRO A 17 12.18 -16.09 -8.21
N LEU A 18 12.77 -15.93 -7.02
CA LEU A 18 13.78 -14.88 -6.74
C LEU A 18 15.10 -15.12 -7.51
N ALA A 19 15.09 -15.99 -8.52
CA ALA A 19 16.26 -16.37 -9.29
C ALA A 19 16.71 -15.20 -10.17
N ILE A 20 17.63 -14.41 -9.60
CA ILE A 20 18.67 -13.67 -10.30
C ILE A 20 18.13 -12.52 -11.17
N ASN A 21 17.73 -11.44 -10.51
CA ASN A 21 17.60 -10.12 -11.13
C ASN A 21 18.91 -9.33 -10.93
N LEU A 22 20.05 -9.88 -11.36
CA LEU A 22 21.39 -9.27 -11.19
C LEU A 22 21.55 -7.92 -11.91
N GLY A 23 20.63 -7.56 -12.79
CA GLY A 23 20.58 -6.27 -13.49
C GLY A 23 19.42 -5.36 -13.09
N ALA A 24 18.57 -5.76 -12.16
CA ALA A 24 17.43 -4.94 -11.75
C ALA A 24 17.89 -3.82 -10.81
N THR A 25 17.67 -2.59 -11.24
CA THR A 25 17.80 -1.38 -10.43
C THR A 25 16.49 -1.10 -9.70
N LEU A 26 16.54 -0.30 -8.61
CA LEU A 26 15.33 0.16 -7.93
C LEU A 26 14.34 0.83 -8.89
N ALA A 27 14.84 1.52 -9.93
CA ALA A 27 14.02 2.20 -10.93
C ALA A 27 13.19 1.23 -11.80
N ASP A 28 13.54 -0.05 -11.87
CA ASP A 28 12.82 -1.07 -12.64
C ASP A 28 11.56 -1.55 -11.92
N THR A 29 11.33 -1.11 -10.68
CA THR A 29 10.05 -1.27 -9.96
C THR A 29 9.03 -0.18 -10.29
N SER A 30 9.40 0.78 -11.14
CA SER A 30 8.53 1.88 -11.59
C SER A 30 8.02 1.64 -13.01
N ASP A 31 6.97 2.35 -13.42
CA ASP A 31 6.46 2.28 -14.78
C ASP A 31 7.50 2.80 -15.79
N ALA A 32 7.77 2.02 -16.85
CA ALA A 32 8.73 2.36 -17.89
C ALA A 32 8.33 3.60 -18.70
N ALA A 33 7.04 3.94 -18.76
CA ALA A 33 6.53 5.13 -19.44
C ALA A 33 6.80 6.44 -18.70
N TRP A 34 7.20 6.38 -17.42
CA TRP A 34 7.47 7.59 -16.63
C TRP A 34 8.83 8.21 -16.94
N PRO A 35 8.99 9.54 -16.76
CA PRO A 35 10.29 10.19 -16.85
C PRO A 35 11.32 9.52 -15.94
N GLU A 36 12.58 9.47 -16.39
CA GLU A 36 13.66 8.81 -15.67
C GLU A 36 13.83 9.33 -14.23
N SER A 37 13.68 10.64 -14.04
CA SER A 37 13.73 11.27 -12.71
C SER A 37 12.69 10.67 -11.78
N VAL A 38 11.43 10.54 -12.24
CA VAL A 38 10.34 9.93 -11.47
C VAL A 38 10.60 8.47 -11.22
N ARG A 39 11.01 7.70 -12.24
CA ARG A 39 11.32 6.27 -12.09
C ARG A 39 12.39 6.01 -11.04
N LYS A 40 13.45 6.84 -11.01
CA LYS A 40 14.55 6.68 -10.05
C LYS A 40 14.14 7.06 -8.64
N THR A 41 13.22 8.00 -8.45
CA THR A 41 12.84 8.50 -7.12
C THR A 41 11.58 7.86 -6.54
N TRP A 42 10.67 7.36 -7.40
CA TRP A 42 9.40 6.75 -7.00
C TRP A 42 9.53 5.61 -5.98
N PRO A 43 10.52 4.70 -6.08
CA PRO A 43 10.68 3.63 -5.11
C PRO A 43 10.86 4.16 -3.69
N PHE A 44 11.57 5.28 -3.49
CA PHE A 44 11.75 5.88 -2.17
C PHE A 44 10.42 6.31 -1.56
N PHE A 45 9.58 6.99 -2.35
CA PHE A 45 8.25 7.41 -1.90
C PHE A 45 7.36 6.20 -1.59
N MET A 46 7.24 5.25 -2.53
CA MET A 46 6.32 4.12 -2.36
C MET A 46 6.73 3.15 -1.27
N MET A 47 8.02 2.93 -1.04
CA MET A 47 8.48 2.11 0.09
C MET A 47 8.07 2.74 1.42
N GLY A 48 8.29 4.05 1.58
CA GLY A 48 7.89 4.79 2.79
C GLY A 48 6.37 4.78 2.99
N ALA A 49 5.61 5.06 1.93
CA ALA A 49 4.15 5.00 1.95
C ALA A 49 3.64 3.59 2.31
N SER A 50 4.22 2.55 1.74
CA SER A 50 3.86 1.15 2.02
C SER A 50 4.18 0.77 3.47
N GLN A 51 5.34 1.19 4.00
CA GLN A 51 5.72 0.95 5.39
C GLN A 51 4.74 1.64 6.36
N MET A 52 4.41 2.91 6.11
CA MET A 52 3.42 3.65 6.89
C MET A 52 2.05 2.97 6.87
N TRP A 53 1.60 2.52 5.69
CA TRP A 53 0.32 1.81 5.56
C TRP A 53 0.32 0.48 6.33
N LEU A 54 1.37 -0.34 6.18
CA LEU A 54 1.50 -1.61 6.90
C LEU A 54 1.52 -1.39 8.43
N ALA A 55 2.21 -0.36 8.90
CA ALA A 55 2.23 -0.01 10.32
C ALA A 55 0.83 0.36 10.86
N GLN A 56 0.03 1.10 10.08
CA GLN A 56 -1.35 1.41 10.45
C GLN A 56 -2.22 0.15 10.52
N VAL A 57 -2.12 -0.73 9.53
CA VAL A 57 -2.85 -2.02 9.54
C VAL A 57 -2.46 -2.86 10.75
N GLN A 58 -1.18 -2.92 11.09
CA GLN A 58 -0.69 -3.62 12.29
C GLN A 58 -1.25 -3.01 13.57
N LYS A 59 -1.30 -1.68 13.66
CA LYS A 59 -1.86 -0.98 14.82
C LYS A 59 -3.36 -1.24 14.96
N MET A 60 -4.11 -1.14 13.87
CA MET A 60 -5.55 -1.43 13.88
C MET A 60 -5.86 -2.89 14.20
N LYS A 61 -5.00 -3.82 13.77
CA LYS A 61 -5.10 -5.23 14.15
C LYS A 61 -4.96 -5.40 15.67
N GLN A 62 -4.02 -4.71 16.32
CA GLN A 62 -3.84 -4.77 17.77
C GLN A 62 -5.05 -4.18 18.51
N ASP A 63 -5.63 -3.10 17.98
CA ASP A 63 -6.77 -2.40 18.58
C ASP A 63 -8.14 -3.01 18.19
N THR A 64 -8.15 -4.14 17.46
CA THR A 64 -9.36 -4.85 17.06
C THR A 64 -9.44 -6.16 17.81
N GLN A 65 -10.56 -6.39 18.49
CA GLN A 65 -10.79 -7.65 19.19
C GLN A 65 -10.68 -8.84 18.23
N GLU A 66 -10.01 -9.90 18.68
CA GLU A 66 -9.82 -11.11 17.90
C GLU A 66 -11.20 -11.71 17.57
N SER A 67 -11.53 -11.79 16.27
CA SER A 67 -12.71 -12.51 15.79
C SER A 67 -12.31 -13.92 15.38
N SER A 68 -13.12 -14.92 15.74
CA SER A 68 -12.97 -16.29 15.26
C SER A 68 -13.25 -16.42 13.75
N ILE A 69 -13.95 -15.44 13.16
CA ILE A 69 -14.23 -15.37 11.73
C ILE A 69 -13.24 -14.40 11.10
N LEU A 70 -12.29 -14.96 10.34
CA LEU A 70 -11.18 -14.22 9.76
C LEU A 70 -11.64 -13.09 8.83
N GLU A 71 -12.67 -13.32 8.03
CA GLU A 71 -13.24 -12.32 7.12
C GLU A 71 -13.78 -11.09 7.87
N LEU A 72 -14.54 -11.30 8.96
CA LEU A 72 -15.05 -10.21 9.79
C LEU A 72 -13.92 -9.37 10.40
N ARG A 73 -12.80 -10.02 10.75
CA ARG A 73 -11.60 -9.31 11.23
C ARG A 73 -11.03 -8.38 10.14
N TYR A 74 -10.87 -8.88 8.92
CA TYR A 74 -10.37 -8.07 7.79
C TYR A 74 -11.31 -6.92 7.43
N GLN A 75 -12.62 -7.18 7.34
CA GLN A 75 -13.62 -6.14 7.06
C GLN A 75 -13.62 -5.05 8.13
N THR A 76 -13.46 -5.43 9.40
CA THR A 76 -13.39 -4.47 10.51
C THR A 76 -12.15 -3.58 10.42
N ILE A 77 -10.97 -4.16 10.14
CA ILE A 77 -9.74 -3.40 9.95
C ILE A 77 -9.86 -2.48 8.73
N GLN A 78 -10.41 -2.97 7.61
CA GLN A 78 -10.61 -2.18 6.39
C GLN A 78 -11.53 -0.96 6.65
N ARG A 79 -12.61 -1.15 7.40
CA ARG A 79 -13.50 -0.05 7.78
C ARG A 79 -12.75 1.00 8.61
N LYS A 80 -12.03 0.59 9.65
CA LYS A 80 -11.21 1.51 10.47
C LYS A 80 -10.15 2.26 9.64
N MET A 81 -9.49 1.58 8.70
CA MET A 81 -8.55 2.21 7.76
C MET A 81 -9.23 3.26 6.88
N THR A 82 -10.45 2.96 6.43
CA THR A 82 -11.23 3.85 5.55
C THR A 82 -11.68 5.10 6.32
N GLU A 83 -12.19 4.93 7.54
CA GLU A 83 -12.56 6.03 8.45
C GLU A 83 -11.35 6.91 8.76
N LEU A 84 -10.21 6.31 9.13
CA LEU A 84 -8.97 7.06 9.38
C LEU A 84 -8.54 7.88 8.16
N TRP A 85 -8.57 7.29 6.96
CA TRP A 85 -8.26 7.99 5.73
C TRP A 85 -9.22 9.16 5.49
N GLN A 86 -10.53 8.94 5.56
CA GLN A 86 -11.54 9.96 5.24
C GLN A 86 -11.56 11.10 6.24
N GLU A 87 -11.37 10.81 7.53
CA GLU A 87 -11.52 11.83 8.58
C GLU A 87 -10.22 12.59 8.88
N GLN A 88 -9.07 11.91 8.77
CA GLN A 88 -7.79 12.46 9.27
C GLN A 88 -6.66 12.37 8.25
N GLY A 89 -6.52 11.22 7.58
CA GLY A 89 -5.38 10.90 6.73
C GLY A 89 -5.35 11.68 5.42
N GLN A 90 -6.49 11.83 4.76
CA GLN A 90 -6.57 12.45 3.43
C GLN A 90 -6.12 13.90 3.45
N HIS A 91 -6.50 14.67 4.47
CA HIS A 91 -6.10 16.05 4.60
C HIS A 91 -4.58 16.15 4.73
N ALA A 92 -3.98 15.42 5.69
CA ALA A 92 -2.55 15.47 5.93
C ALA A 92 -1.74 14.99 4.72
N LEU A 93 -2.10 13.86 4.13
CA LEU A 93 -1.36 13.28 3.00
C LEU A 93 -1.45 14.16 1.76
N VAL A 94 -2.64 14.64 1.39
CA VAL A 94 -2.80 15.53 0.24
C VAL A 94 -2.10 16.86 0.50
N HIS A 95 -2.26 17.44 1.69
CA HIS A 95 -1.59 18.68 2.07
C HIS A 95 -0.07 18.58 1.94
N HIS A 96 0.55 17.56 2.53
CA HIS A 96 2.00 17.39 2.48
C HIS A 96 2.50 17.05 1.07
N LEU A 97 1.77 16.24 0.32
CA LEU A 97 2.13 15.94 -1.07
C LEU A 97 2.07 17.20 -1.94
N SER A 98 1.01 18.01 -1.80
CA SER A 98 0.89 19.29 -2.50
C SER A 98 2.01 20.26 -2.10
N ALA A 99 2.41 20.29 -0.82
CA ALA A 99 3.51 21.14 -0.36
C ALA A 99 4.85 20.84 -1.03
N LEU A 100 5.15 19.56 -1.33
CA LEU A 100 6.37 19.16 -2.07
C LEU A 100 6.45 19.79 -3.45
N TYR A 101 5.31 20.10 -4.05
CA TYR A 101 5.18 20.74 -5.37
C TYR A 101 4.69 22.18 -5.27
N ALA A 102 4.95 22.86 -4.15
CA ALA A 102 4.59 24.26 -3.94
C ALA A 102 3.10 24.57 -4.22
N TYR A 103 2.22 23.63 -3.89
CA TYR A 103 0.77 23.73 -4.11
C TYR A 103 0.36 24.02 -5.56
N GLN A 104 1.17 23.62 -6.54
CA GLN A 104 0.75 23.70 -7.93
C GLN A 104 -0.53 22.89 -8.17
N PRO A 105 -1.49 23.39 -8.97
CA PRO A 105 -2.73 22.69 -9.26
C PRO A 105 -2.48 21.31 -9.89
N VAL A 106 -3.20 20.29 -9.43
CA VAL A 106 -3.17 18.96 -10.05
C VAL A 106 -3.98 18.99 -11.34
N LEU A 107 -3.30 18.76 -12.47
CA LEU A 107 -3.92 18.62 -13.78
C LEU A 107 -4.08 17.13 -14.10
N MET A 108 -5.28 16.58 -13.92
CA MET A 108 -5.57 15.20 -14.31
C MET A 108 -5.76 15.13 -15.82
N ARG A 109 -5.01 14.22 -16.48
CA ARG A 109 -5.18 13.86 -17.89
C ARG A 109 -5.67 12.42 -17.93
N PHE A 110 -6.76 12.18 -18.67
CA PHE A 110 -7.37 10.86 -18.86
C PHE A 110 -6.95 10.27 -20.21
#